data_AF-A0A2V2QBE7-F1
#
_entry.id   AF-A0A2V2QBE7-F1
#
_cell.length_a   1.000
_cell.length_b   1.000
_cell.length_c   1.000
_cell.angle_alpha   90.00
_cell.angle_beta   90.00
_cell.angle_gamma   90.00
#
_symmetry.space_group_name_H-M   'P 1'
#
loop_
_entity.id
_entity.type
_entity.pdbx_description
1 polymer ?
#
loop_
_entity_poly.entity_id
_entity_poly.type
_entity_poly.pdbx_seq_one_letter_code
_entity_poly.pdbx_strand_id
1 'polypeptide(L)'
;MSSSRPSSASSAADRVRHWLQGRDLAVFHSVADRHWPGADPLLPKLSRSANHGLLWFGTALGIAAVGPSARSRRAALRGVASLAVASAAINTIGKGAVRRQRPILDQVPVMRQLKRQPVTTSFPSGHAASAAAFATGVALESKGWGAVVAPVAAAVAASRVYTGVHYPGDVLAGAALGIGAAFALRGVV
;
A
#
# COMPACT_ATOMS: atom_id res chain seq x y z
N MET A 1 -37.38 40.40 -13.60
CA MET A 1 -36.69 39.99 -12.36
C MET A 1 -37.08 38.54 -12.07
N SER A 2 -36.24 37.59 -12.48
CA SER A 2 -36.45 36.16 -12.18
C SER A 2 -35.34 35.70 -11.25
N SER A 3 -35.75 35.20 -10.09
CA SER A 3 -34.92 34.68 -9.02
C SER A 3 -34.21 33.39 -9.43
N SER A 4 -32.88 33.35 -9.34
CA SER A 4 -32.13 32.10 -9.25
C SER A 4 -31.75 31.86 -7.79
N ARG A 5 -32.52 30.97 -7.14
CA ARG A 5 -32.20 30.39 -5.83
C ARG A 5 -30.84 29.64 -5.90
N PRO A 6 -30.06 29.61 -4.80
CA PRO A 6 -28.79 28.89 -4.76
C PRO A 6 -29.02 27.38 -4.90
N SER A 7 -28.28 26.74 -5.81
CA SER A 7 -28.36 25.31 -6.07
C SER A 7 -27.67 24.49 -4.97
N SER A 8 -28.50 23.66 -4.35
CA SER A 8 -28.22 22.31 -3.84
C SER A 8 -27.15 22.15 -2.76
N ALA A 9 -27.65 21.88 -1.55
CA ALA A 9 -26.99 21.11 -0.52
C ALA A 9 -26.19 19.93 -1.12
N SER A 10 -24.93 19.82 -0.74
CA SER A 10 -24.09 18.64 -0.98
C SER A 10 -24.87 17.37 -0.61
N SER A 11 -24.75 16.29 -1.39
CA SER A 11 -25.36 15.02 -0.97
C SER A 11 -24.70 14.52 0.32
N ALA A 12 -25.38 13.70 1.12
CA ALA A 12 -24.75 13.09 2.30
C ALA A 12 -23.47 12.31 1.93
N ALA A 13 -23.45 11.72 0.73
CA ALA A 13 -22.28 11.05 0.16
C ALA A 13 -21.13 12.03 -0.15
N ASP A 14 -21.42 13.24 -0.63
CA ASP A 14 -20.42 14.27 -0.88
C ASP A 14 -19.82 14.80 0.42
N ARG A 15 -20.64 15.00 1.46
CA ARG A 15 -20.16 15.38 2.79
C ARG A 15 -19.23 14.34 3.39
N VAL A 16 -19.61 13.06 3.31
CA VAL A 16 -18.76 11.95 3.79
C VAL A 16 -17.46 11.88 2.98
N ARG A 17 -17.53 12.03 1.65
CA ARG A 17 -16.34 12.05 0.78
C ARG A 17 -15.40 13.19 1.13
N HIS A 18 -15.90 14.41 1.30
CA HIS A 18 -15.09 15.57 1.70
C HIS A 18 -14.50 15.41 3.11
N TRP A 19 -15.27 14.86 4.04
CA TRP A 19 -14.78 14.59 5.40
C TRP A 19 -13.66 13.55 5.42
N LEU A 20 -13.80 12.44 4.68
CA LEU A 20 -12.76 11.42 4.52
C LEU A 20 -11.51 11.99 3.85
N GLN A 21 -11.68 12.81 2.80
CA GLN A 21 -10.58 13.49 2.13
C GLN A 21 -9.85 14.47 3.06
N GLY A 22 -10.59 15.23 3.88
CA GLY A 22 -10.03 16.16 4.85
C GLY A 22 -9.23 15.44 5.96
N ARG A 23 -9.69 14.28 6.43
CA ARG A 23 -8.94 13.46 7.40
C ARG A 23 -7.71 12.80 6.79
N ASP A 24 -7.81 12.27 5.56
CA ASP A 24 -6.67 11.73 4.82
C ASP A 24 -5.58 12.81 4.65
N LEU A 25 -5.98 14.04 4.35
CA LEU A 25 -5.09 15.17 4.21
C LEU A 25 -4.47 15.60 5.56
N ALA A 26 -5.26 15.67 6.63
CA ALA A 26 -4.76 16.02 7.96
C ALA A 26 -3.73 15.01 8.49
N VAL A 27 -3.97 13.70 8.27
CA VAL A 27 -3.01 12.65 8.64
C VAL A 27 -1.76 12.74 7.76
N PHE A 28 -1.92 13.02 6.47
CA PHE A 28 -0.80 13.23 5.56
C PHE A 28 0.09 14.41 6.01
N HIS A 29 -0.51 15.56 6.33
CA HIS A 29 0.23 16.74 6.82
C HIS A 29 0.95 16.43 8.13
N SER A 30 0.27 15.77 9.08
CA SER A 30 0.91 15.39 10.36
C SER A 30 2.11 14.45 10.18
N VAL A 31 2.13 13.63 9.12
CA VAL A 31 3.27 12.76 8.80
C VAL A 31 4.34 13.54 8.02
N ALA A 32 3.94 14.42 7.11
CA ALA A 32 4.84 15.23 6.29
C ALA A 32 5.63 16.25 7.13
N ASP A 33 4.98 16.90 8.09
CA ASP A 33 5.58 17.90 8.99
C ASP A 33 6.51 17.28 10.04
N ARG A 34 6.40 15.96 10.28
CA ARG A 34 7.19 15.28 11.29
C ARG A 34 8.56 14.90 10.73
N HIS A 35 9.63 15.34 11.41
CA HIS A 35 11.01 15.07 11.00
C HIS A 35 11.57 13.86 11.74
N TRP A 36 11.79 12.75 11.04
CA TRP A 36 12.34 11.52 11.62
C TRP A 36 13.74 11.25 11.04
N PRO A 37 14.83 11.65 11.73
CA PRO A 37 16.19 11.61 11.17
C PRO A 37 16.67 10.20 10.77
N GLY A 38 16.18 9.14 11.43
CA GLY A 38 16.46 7.76 11.02
C GLY A 38 15.63 7.26 9.83
N ALA A 39 14.44 7.83 9.61
CA ALA A 39 13.50 7.39 8.58
C ALA A 39 13.77 8.05 7.22
N ASP A 40 14.32 9.26 7.22
CA ASP A 40 14.65 10.06 6.04
C ASP A 40 15.52 9.35 5.00
N PRO A 41 16.62 8.65 5.37
CA PRO A 41 17.41 7.90 4.40
C PRO A 41 16.88 6.49 4.11
N LEU A 42 16.13 5.88 5.05
CA LEU A 42 15.72 4.48 4.98
C LEU A 42 14.42 4.27 4.21
N LEU A 43 13.40 5.09 4.47
CA LEU A 43 12.07 4.92 3.87
C LEU A 43 12.06 5.12 2.35
N PRO A 44 12.80 6.08 1.76
CA PRO A 44 12.92 6.17 0.30
C PRO A 44 13.67 5.01 -0.34
N LYS A 45 14.64 4.40 0.37
CA LYS A 45 15.34 3.18 -0.09
C LYS A 45 14.42 1.97 -0.02
N LEU A 46 13.67 1.81 1.07
CA LEU A 46 12.68 0.75 1.25
C LEU A 46 11.56 0.83 0.21
N SER A 47 11.08 2.05 -0.07
CA SER A 47 10.09 2.23 -1.13
C SER A 47 10.63 1.87 -2.51
N ARG A 48 11.93 2.05 -2.77
CA ARG A 48 12.57 1.65 -4.04
C ARG A 48 12.78 0.15 -4.13
N SER A 49 13.20 -0.51 -3.05
CA SER A 49 13.39 -1.97 -3.05
C SER A 49 12.06 -2.72 -3.17
N ALA A 50 10.97 -2.14 -2.69
CA ALA A 50 9.62 -2.67 -2.88
C ALA A 50 9.09 -2.51 -4.32
N ASN A 51 9.81 -1.84 -5.23
CA ASN A 51 9.43 -1.77 -6.64
C ASN A 51 9.53 -3.16 -7.31
N HIS A 52 8.56 -3.45 -8.17
CA HIS A 52 8.48 -4.71 -8.95
C HIS A 52 8.44 -6.00 -8.13
N GLY A 53 8.20 -5.92 -6.82
CA GLY A 53 8.16 -7.09 -5.94
C GLY A 53 9.53 -7.67 -5.55
N LEU A 54 10.64 -7.00 -5.92
CA LEU A 54 12.00 -7.52 -5.70
C LEU A 54 12.28 -7.80 -4.22
N LEU A 55 11.87 -6.89 -3.32
CA LEU A 55 11.93 -7.09 -1.86
C LEU A 55 11.25 -8.39 -1.42
N TRP A 56 10.08 -8.68 -1.99
CA TRP A 56 9.26 -9.84 -1.60
C TRP A 56 9.83 -11.14 -2.13
N PHE A 57 10.35 -11.15 -3.36
CA PHE A 57 11.10 -12.31 -3.88
C PHE A 57 12.36 -12.58 -3.06
N GLY A 58 13.11 -11.54 -2.68
CA GLY A 58 14.28 -11.70 -1.80
C GLY A 58 13.90 -12.24 -0.41
N THR A 59 12.79 -11.76 0.15
CA THR A 59 12.26 -12.24 1.44
C THR A 59 11.80 -13.69 1.34
N ALA A 60 11.11 -14.07 0.26
CA ALA A 60 10.71 -15.45 0.00
C ALA A 60 11.91 -16.39 -0.10
N LEU A 61 12.96 -15.98 -0.83
CA LEU A 61 14.20 -16.73 -0.94
C LEU A 61 14.89 -16.88 0.42
N GLY A 62 14.95 -15.81 1.22
CA GLY A 62 15.48 -15.84 2.57
C GLY A 62 14.72 -16.80 3.49
N ILE A 63 13.38 -16.77 3.48
CA ILE A 63 12.54 -17.70 4.24
C ILE A 63 12.78 -19.15 3.78
N ALA A 64 12.92 -19.39 2.48
CA ALA A 64 13.14 -20.72 1.92
C ALA A 64 14.55 -21.27 2.21
N ALA A 65 15.56 -20.39 2.27
CA ALA A 65 16.95 -20.75 2.53
C ALA A 65 17.25 -20.95 4.02
N VAL A 66 16.71 -20.08 4.88
CA VAL A 66 16.95 -20.11 6.34
C VAL A 66 15.98 -21.07 7.04
N GLY A 67 14.76 -21.20 6.53
CA GLY A 67 13.73 -22.01 7.17
C GLY A 67 13.99 -23.51 6.96
N PRO A 68 14.15 -24.32 8.03
CA PRO A 68 14.59 -25.72 7.93
C PRO A 68 13.47 -26.69 7.49
N SER A 69 12.25 -26.21 7.23
CA SER A 69 11.07 -27.06 7.12
C SER A 69 10.35 -26.95 5.78
N ALA A 70 9.61 -27.99 5.39
CA ALA A 70 8.69 -27.89 4.26
C ALA A 70 7.65 -26.76 4.43
N ARG A 71 7.30 -26.42 5.68
CA ARG A 71 6.37 -25.34 6.03
C ARG A 71 6.92 -23.96 5.68
N SER A 72 8.22 -23.68 5.88
CA SER A 72 8.81 -22.39 5.48
C SER A 72 8.83 -22.23 3.96
N ARG A 73 9.14 -23.30 3.22
CA ARG A 73 9.08 -23.30 1.75
C ARG A 73 7.66 -23.05 1.23
N ARG A 74 6.67 -23.73 1.80
CA ARG A 74 5.25 -23.46 1.48
C ARG A 74 4.84 -22.04 1.84
N ALA A 75 5.32 -21.48 2.95
CA ALA A 75 5.00 -20.11 3.35
C ALA A 75 5.58 -19.10 2.34
N ALA A 76 6.83 -19.30 1.90
CA ALA A 76 7.45 -18.48 0.86
C ALA A 76 6.68 -18.57 -0.48
N LEU A 77 6.36 -19.79 -0.93
CA LEU A 77 5.58 -20.01 -2.16
C LEU A 77 4.19 -19.36 -2.09
N ARG A 78 3.49 -19.53 -0.96
CA ARG A 78 2.17 -18.97 -0.72
C ARG A 78 2.19 -17.44 -0.66
N GLY A 79 3.24 -16.86 -0.06
CA GLY A 79 3.49 -15.42 -0.07
C GLY A 79 3.66 -14.89 -1.50
N VAL A 80 4.51 -15.53 -2.30
CA VAL A 80 4.74 -15.15 -3.72
C VAL A 80 3.47 -15.30 -4.55
N ALA A 81 2.75 -16.41 -4.41
CA ALA A 81 1.50 -16.64 -5.12
C ALA A 81 0.44 -15.59 -4.75
N SER A 82 0.31 -15.24 -3.46
CA SER A 82 -0.60 -14.19 -2.99
C SER A 82 -0.24 -12.83 -3.59
N LEU A 83 1.05 -12.51 -3.67
CA LEU A 83 1.55 -11.30 -4.32
C LEU A 83 1.21 -11.26 -5.82
N ALA A 84 1.32 -12.39 -6.52
CA ALA A 84 0.97 -12.50 -7.93
C ALA A 84 -0.54 -12.26 -8.15
N VAL A 85 -1.40 -12.88 -7.32
CA VAL A 85 -2.85 -12.67 -7.36
C VAL A 85 -3.20 -11.21 -7.08
N ALA A 86 -2.60 -10.60 -6.06
CA ALA A 86 -2.81 -9.19 -5.74
C ALA A 86 -2.36 -8.27 -6.89
N SER A 87 -1.22 -8.57 -7.52
CA SER A 87 -0.73 -7.83 -8.68
C SER A 87 -1.67 -7.93 -9.87
N ALA A 88 -2.20 -9.12 -10.14
CA ALA A 88 -3.21 -9.34 -11.17
C ALA A 88 -4.47 -8.53 -10.85
N ALA A 89 -5.03 -8.66 -9.64
CA ALA A 89 -6.22 -7.93 -9.20
C ALA A 89 -6.06 -6.41 -9.30
N ILE A 90 -4.89 -5.86 -8.97
CA ILE A 90 -4.63 -4.42 -9.09
C ILE A 90 -4.58 -3.99 -10.56
N ASN A 91 -3.96 -4.80 -11.42
CA ASN A 91 -3.84 -4.49 -12.84
C ASN A 91 -5.17 -4.65 -13.59
N THR A 92 -6.04 -5.56 -13.16
CA THR A 92 -7.34 -5.84 -13.81
C THR A 92 -8.49 -5.02 -13.22
N ILE A 93 -8.58 -4.93 -11.89
CA ILE A 93 -9.69 -4.28 -11.17
C ILE A 93 -9.28 -2.89 -10.68
N GLY A 94 -8.05 -2.76 -10.16
CA GLY A 94 -7.59 -1.54 -9.48
C GLY A 94 -7.35 -0.34 -10.40
N LYS A 95 -6.68 -0.54 -11.54
CA LYS A 95 -6.30 0.56 -12.45
C LYS A 95 -7.48 1.22 -13.18
N GLY A 96 -8.64 0.56 -13.24
CA GLY A 96 -9.85 1.09 -13.86
C GLY A 96 -10.84 1.79 -12.91
N ALA A 97 -10.69 1.61 -11.59
CA ALA A 97 -11.79 1.89 -10.66
C ALA A 97 -11.92 3.37 -10.20
N VAL A 98 -10.82 4.08 -9.93
CA VAL A 98 -10.89 5.46 -9.40
C VAL A 98 -9.70 6.30 -9.86
N ARG A 99 -9.95 7.40 -10.60
CA ARG A 99 -8.96 8.44 -10.89
C ARG A 99 -8.83 9.39 -9.69
N ARG A 100 -8.19 8.95 -8.60
CA ARG A 100 -7.82 9.84 -7.47
C ARG A 100 -6.54 10.59 -7.85
N GLN A 101 -6.54 11.93 -7.81
CA GLN A 101 -5.30 12.70 -7.95
C GLN A 101 -4.36 12.42 -6.77
N ARG A 102 -3.05 12.26 -7.02
CA ARG A 102 -2.02 12.04 -5.96
C ARG A 102 -1.91 13.29 -5.05
N PRO A 103 -1.37 13.16 -3.83
CA PRO A 103 -1.07 14.31 -2.97
C PRO A 103 -0.18 15.35 -3.67
N ILE A 104 -0.43 16.64 -3.38
CA ILE A 104 0.38 17.75 -3.87
C ILE A 104 1.72 17.73 -3.12
N LEU A 105 2.82 17.63 -3.87
CA LEU A 105 4.16 17.40 -3.33
C LEU A 105 4.80 18.64 -2.69
N ASP A 106 4.21 19.83 -2.86
CA ASP A 106 4.75 21.11 -2.39
C ASP A 106 4.96 21.15 -0.87
N GLN A 107 4.25 20.30 -0.13
CA GLN A 107 4.37 20.18 1.33
C GLN A 107 5.33 19.07 1.79
N VAL A 108 5.84 18.25 0.87
CA VAL A 108 6.80 17.19 1.19
C VAL A 108 8.20 17.68 0.84
N PRO A 109 9.14 17.72 1.80
CA PRO A 109 10.50 18.15 1.53
C PRO A 109 11.13 17.39 0.36
N VAL A 110 11.80 18.09 -0.57
CA VAL A 110 12.33 17.54 -1.84
C VAL A 110 13.20 16.30 -1.63
N MET A 111 13.91 16.22 -0.50
CA MET A 111 14.77 15.10 -0.11
C MET A 111 14.01 13.77 0.09
N ARG A 112 12.72 13.85 0.43
CA ARG A 112 11.82 12.70 0.67
C ARG A 112 11.05 12.29 -0.59
N GLN A 113 11.01 13.16 -1.60
CA GLN A 113 10.33 12.89 -2.85
C GLN A 113 11.09 11.84 -3.66
N LEU A 114 10.35 10.89 -4.25
CA LEU A 114 10.93 9.93 -5.19
C LEU A 114 11.28 10.65 -6.50
N LYS A 115 12.54 10.54 -6.96
CA LYS A 115 13.06 11.16 -8.21
C LYS A 115 12.25 10.83 -9.47
N ARG A 116 11.46 9.75 -9.47
CA ARG A 116 10.59 9.33 -10.58
C ARG A 116 9.19 9.09 -10.03
N GLN A 117 8.28 10.02 -10.28
CA GLN A 117 6.87 9.85 -9.95
C GLN A 117 6.21 8.95 -11.01
N PRO A 118 5.52 7.86 -10.63
CA PRO A 118 4.79 7.06 -11.59
C PRO A 118 3.64 7.89 -12.19
N VAL A 119 3.62 8.01 -13.52
CA VAL A 119 2.62 8.76 -14.30
C VAL A 119 1.24 8.07 -14.34
N THR A 120 1.06 6.97 -13.60
CA THR A 120 -0.14 6.13 -13.60
C THR A 120 -0.92 6.22 -12.27
N THR A 121 -2.18 5.78 -12.31
CA THR A 121 -3.21 5.98 -11.28
C THR A 121 -2.73 5.69 -9.85
N SER A 122 -3.10 6.58 -8.93
CA SER A 122 -2.73 6.60 -7.51
C SER A 122 -3.39 5.52 -6.68
N PHE A 123 -4.54 5.04 -7.15
CA PHE A 123 -5.46 4.23 -6.37
C PHE A 123 -5.67 2.88 -7.05
N PRO A 124 -5.67 1.77 -6.29
CA PRO A 124 -5.16 1.60 -4.92
C PRO A 124 -3.61 1.54 -4.89
N SER A 125 -2.98 1.65 -3.72
CA SER A 125 -1.51 1.54 -3.62
C SER A 125 -1.01 0.11 -3.92
N GLY A 126 -0.35 -0.07 -5.07
CA GLY A 126 0.24 -1.35 -5.49
C GLY A 126 1.26 -1.93 -4.52
N HIS A 127 2.12 -1.06 -3.95
CA HIS A 127 3.11 -1.46 -2.95
C HIS A 127 2.47 -1.94 -1.65
N ALA A 128 1.45 -1.22 -1.16
CA ALA A 128 0.74 -1.60 0.07
C ALA A 128 -0.01 -2.93 -0.12
N ALA A 129 -0.66 -3.11 -1.27
CA ALA A 129 -1.34 -4.35 -1.60
C ALA A 129 -0.38 -5.54 -1.73
N SER A 130 0.75 -5.37 -2.43
CA SER A 130 1.76 -6.42 -2.56
C SER A 130 2.34 -6.82 -1.21
N ALA A 131 2.63 -5.82 -0.36
CA ALA A 131 3.15 -6.03 0.98
C ALA A 131 2.18 -6.81 1.88
N ALA A 132 0.91 -6.38 1.90
CA ALA A 132 -0.13 -7.02 2.69
C ALA A 132 -0.46 -8.43 2.18
N ALA A 133 -0.49 -8.63 0.87
CA ALA A 133 -0.73 -9.93 0.25
C ALA A 133 0.37 -10.94 0.58
N PHE A 134 1.64 -10.54 0.43
CA PHE A 134 2.77 -11.40 0.76
C PHE A 134 2.80 -11.77 2.24
N ALA A 135 2.72 -10.77 3.14
CA ALA A 135 2.75 -11.00 4.57
C ALA A 135 1.58 -11.90 5.05
N THR A 136 0.37 -11.67 4.52
CA THR A 136 -0.81 -12.49 4.84
C THR A 136 -0.64 -13.92 4.30
N GLY A 137 -0.18 -14.08 3.06
CA GLY A 137 0.08 -15.38 2.45
C GLY A 137 1.08 -16.21 3.25
N VAL A 138 2.18 -15.59 3.71
CA VAL A 138 3.16 -16.22 4.61
C VAL A 138 2.53 -16.59 5.95
N ALA A 139 1.78 -15.67 6.57
CA ALA A 139 1.16 -15.88 7.88
C ALA A 139 0.12 -17.00 7.90
N LEU A 140 -0.59 -17.20 6.79
CA LEU A 140 -1.57 -18.28 6.63
C LEU A 140 -0.93 -19.68 6.68
N GLU A 141 0.34 -19.81 6.28
CA GLU A 141 1.07 -21.07 6.35
C GLU A 141 1.94 -21.18 7.62
N SER A 142 2.51 -20.06 8.06
CA SER A 142 3.38 -19.99 9.24
C SER A 142 3.21 -18.67 9.97
N LYS A 143 2.55 -18.72 11.14
CA LYS A 143 2.39 -17.55 12.03
C LYS A 143 3.72 -16.94 12.45
N GLY A 144 4.75 -17.77 12.68
CA GLY A 144 6.09 -17.31 13.06
C GLY A 144 6.76 -16.47 11.98
N TRP A 145 6.84 -17.00 10.75
CA TRP A 145 7.38 -16.22 9.62
C TRP A 145 6.49 -15.03 9.28
N GLY A 146 5.17 -15.16 9.41
CA GLY A 146 4.23 -14.05 9.25
C GLY A 146 4.53 -12.89 10.22
N ALA A 147 4.80 -13.19 11.50
CA ALA A 147 5.16 -12.20 12.51
C ALA A 147 6.49 -11.49 12.20
N VAL A 148 7.44 -12.18 11.58
CA VAL A 148 8.72 -11.58 11.14
C VAL A 148 8.53 -10.67 9.92
N VAL A 149 7.68 -11.07 8.98
CA VAL A 149 7.46 -10.33 7.73
C VAL A 149 6.52 -9.13 7.92
N ALA A 150 5.56 -9.21 8.85
CA ALA A 150 4.55 -8.17 9.06
C ALA A 150 5.12 -6.76 9.36
N PRO A 151 6.16 -6.59 10.21
CA PRO A 151 6.79 -5.28 10.42
C PRO A 151 7.38 -4.69 9.14
N VAL A 152 7.99 -5.52 8.28
CA VAL A 152 8.54 -5.07 7.00
C VAL A 152 7.43 -4.61 6.06
N ALA A 153 6.32 -5.36 6.00
CA ALA A 153 5.15 -4.98 5.20
C ALA A 153 4.51 -3.67 5.70
N ALA A 154 4.39 -3.50 7.01
CA ALA A 154 3.91 -2.26 7.62
C ALA A 154 4.85 -1.08 7.30
N ALA A 155 6.16 -1.27 7.39
CA ALA A 155 7.15 -0.24 7.06
C ALA A 155 7.10 0.15 5.57
N VAL A 156 6.92 -0.81 4.66
CA VAL A 156 6.72 -0.53 3.22
C VAL A 156 5.45 0.29 3.03
N ALA A 157 4.32 -0.10 3.63
CA ALA A 157 3.06 0.63 3.54
C ALA A 157 3.20 2.07 4.09
N ALA A 158 3.81 2.24 5.26
CA ALA A 158 4.07 3.54 5.87
C ALA A 158 4.99 4.43 5.02
N SER A 159 6.01 3.84 4.37
CA SER A 159 6.92 4.57 3.49
C SER A 159 6.20 5.27 2.32
N ARG A 160 5.07 4.73 1.87
CA ARG A 160 4.28 5.29 0.76
C ARG A 160 3.51 6.54 1.16
N VAL A 161 3.08 6.63 2.41
CA VAL A 161 2.52 7.85 2.99
C VAL A 161 3.65 8.86 3.24
N TYR A 162 4.74 8.41 3.85
CA TYR A 162 5.88 9.25 4.21
C TYR A 162 6.57 9.95 3.03
N THR A 163 6.71 9.24 1.91
CA THR A 163 7.36 9.80 0.69
C THR A 163 6.43 10.68 -0.14
N GLY A 164 5.21 10.93 0.33
CA GLY A 164 4.30 11.86 -0.35
C GLY A 164 3.50 11.26 -1.51
N VAL A 165 3.71 9.99 -1.82
CA VAL A 165 3.25 9.40 -3.10
C VAL A 165 1.84 8.81 -3.05
N HIS A 166 1.28 8.60 -1.86
CA HIS A 166 -0.06 8.07 -1.63
C HIS A 166 -0.69 8.67 -0.37
N TYR A 167 -2.01 8.84 -0.37
CA TYR A 167 -2.77 9.14 0.84
C TYR A 167 -2.87 7.89 1.74
N PRO A 168 -3.06 8.05 3.07
CA PRO A 168 -3.31 6.93 3.97
C PRO A 168 -4.46 6.02 3.49
N GLY A 169 -5.56 6.60 3.01
CA GLY A 169 -6.67 5.84 2.42
C GLY A 169 -6.26 4.98 1.22
N ASP A 170 -5.34 5.42 0.37
CA ASP A 170 -4.86 4.63 -0.78
C ASP A 170 -4.05 3.41 -0.32
N VAL A 171 -3.31 3.57 0.78
CA VAL A 171 -2.51 2.52 1.41
C VAL A 171 -3.42 1.50 2.10
N LEU A 172 -4.44 1.95 2.83
CA LEU A 172 -5.42 1.07 3.48
C LEU A 172 -6.23 0.28 2.45
N ALA A 173 -6.72 0.93 1.39
CA ALA A 173 -7.43 0.27 0.30
C ALA A 173 -6.54 -0.76 -0.41
N GLY A 174 -5.27 -0.42 -0.67
CA GLY A 174 -4.29 -1.35 -1.20
C GLY A 174 -4.09 -2.56 -0.27
N ALA A 175 -3.85 -2.32 1.01
CA ALA A 175 -3.65 -3.40 1.99
C ALA A 175 -4.87 -4.33 2.09
N ALA A 176 -6.08 -3.79 2.12
CA ALA A 176 -7.31 -4.57 2.15
C ALA A 176 -7.46 -5.47 0.91
N LEU A 177 -7.18 -4.94 -0.28
CA LEU A 177 -7.19 -5.74 -1.52
C LEU A 177 -6.12 -6.84 -1.49
N GLY A 178 -4.92 -6.54 -0.99
CA GLY A 178 -3.85 -7.52 -0.84
C GLY A 178 -4.21 -8.67 0.11
N ILE A 179 -4.79 -8.34 1.26
CA ILE A 179 -5.31 -9.32 2.24
C ILE A 179 -6.40 -10.19 1.60
N GLY A 180 -7.36 -9.56 0.92
CA GLY A 180 -8.44 -10.25 0.21
C GLY A 180 -7.91 -11.23 -0.84
N ALA A 181 -6.91 -10.83 -1.62
CA ALA A 181 -6.26 -11.71 -2.61
C ALA A 181 -5.59 -12.94 -1.96
N ALA A 182 -4.92 -12.76 -0.81
CA ALA A 182 -4.29 -13.88 -0.09
C ALA A 182 -5.33 -14.88 0.47
N PHE A 183 -6.47 -14.38 0.96
CA PHE A 183 -7.57 -15.23 1.40
C PHE A 183 -8.31 -15.90 0.23
N ALA A 184 -8.50 -15.20 -0.88
CA ALA A 184 -9.10 -15.78 -2.09
C ALA A 184 -8.25 -16.96 -2.60
N LEU A 185 -6.92 -16.79 -2.66
CA LEU A 185 -6.00 -17.88 -2.99
C LEU A 185 -6.14 -19.06 -2.01
N ARG A 186 -6.43 -18.81 -0.73
CA ARG A 186 -6.71 -19.88 0.25
C ARG A 186 -7.97 -20.66 0.00
N GLY A 187 -8.99 -20.04 -0.58
CA GLY A 187 -10.21 -20.75 -0.94
C GLY A 187 -10.02 -21.71 -2.12
N VAL A 188 -8.95 -21.54 -2.90
CA VAL A 188 -8.69 -22.29 -4.13
C VAL A 188 -7.64 -23.39 -3.96
N VAL A 189 -6.76 -23.28 -2.95
CA VAL A 189 -5.60 -24.16 -2.70
C VAL A 189 -5.54 -24.59 -1.25
#